data_AF-A0A4Q3S8G8-F1
#
_entry.id   AF-A0A4Q3S8G8-F1
#
_cell.length_a   1.000
_cell.length_b   1.000
_cell.length_c   1.000
_cell.angle_alpha   90.00
_cell.angle_beta   90.00
_cell.angle_gamma   90.00
#
_symmetry.space_group_name_H-M   'P 1'
#
loop_
_entity.id
_entity.type
_entity.pdbx_description
1 polymer ?
#
loop_
_entity_poly.entity_id
_entity_poly.type
_entity_poly.pdbx_seq_one_letter_code
_entity_poly.pdbx_strand_id
1 'polypeptide(L)'
;MQKFTLNKYDFVRFVLEERKDTRLEDTVFWISTFPLPVYLVHDIFEHRGPLVKTFLNHLHAVLIYADALKQVSSDWNREIDAQPTPDNKSRKDYFFGIFEKGLKDPSIKQVIGRLSSMLMVYGYDPSVADLFEAICHSGRKYKRLYLPKPVKDAIQDYNPQLLKSVSSGNGDMFGQPVADEFNIYRMGFSDKLSTIFNKLLDFIITYSNGNNTNGLANASDIKVIQRNVPKPDSSFFEYGSVSDGSVWEPAYRKASTVVILNQKHPFSDLLKDPDASAEMIVSDLLHSLSECENEAVTDREKNFYETMRQNVSRKLRSVSVRKL
;
A
#
# COMPACT_ATOMS: atom_id res chain seq x y z
N MET A 1 3.81 -8.41 -25.94
CA MET A 1 4.70 -8.04 -24.82
C MET A 1 3.94 -7.13 -23.86
N GLN A 2 4.05 -7.37 -22.55
CA GLN A 2 3.49 -6.46 -21.56
C GLN A 2 4.31 -5.15 -21.58
N LYS A 3 3.65 -4.01 -21.79
CA LYS A 3 4.30 -2.71 -22.01
C LYS A 3 5.01 -2.17 -20.77
N PHE A 4 4.48 -2.47 -19.59
CA PHE A 4 5.02 -2.03 -18.30
C PHE A 4 5.04 -3.18 -17.29
N THR A 5 6.02 -3.15 -16.40
CA THR A 5 6.13 -4.04 -15.24
C THR A 5 5.69 -3.27 -13.99
N LEU A 6 5.13 -3.97 -12.99
CA LEU A 6 4.64 -3.33 -11.75
C LEU A 6 5.80 -2.90 -10.83
N ASN A 7 6.52 -1.84 -11.20
CA ASN A 7 7.59 -1.21 -10.43
C ASN A 7 7.46 0.33 -10.47
N LYS A 8 8.17 1.04 -9.59
CA LYS A 8 8.07 2.50 -9.44
C LYS A 8 8.49 3.28 -10.70
N TYR A 9 9.47 2.79 -11.46
CA TYR A 9 9.97 3.48 -12.65
C TYR A 9 8.98 3.36 -13.81
N ASP A 10 8.45 2.17 -14.03
CA ASP A 10 7.41 1.93 -15.03
C ASP A 10 6.08 2.58 -14.64
N PHE A 11 5.79 2.75 -13.34
CA PHE A 11 4.66 3.56 -12.89
C PHE A 11 4.82 5.03 -13.32
N VAL A 12 5.98 5.65 -13.09
CA VAL A 12 6.26 7.03 -13.55
C VAL A 12 6.11 7.14 -15.06
N ARG A 13 6.69 6.19 -15.82
CA ARG A 13 6.55 6.16 -17.29
C ARG A 13 5.10 6.01 -17.73
N PHE A 14 4.33 5.15 -17.06
CA PHE A 14 2.90 5.00 -17.32
C PHE A 14 2.14 6.31 -17.10
N VAL A 15 2.41 7.03 -15.99
CA VAL A 15 1.76 8.33 -15.74
C VAL A 15 2.10 9.33 -16.85
N LEU A 16 3.38 9.40 -17.26
CA LEU A 16 3.84 10.29 -18.34
C LEU A 16 3.15 10.00 -19.67
N GLU A 17 2.95 8.72 -19.99
CA GLU A 17 2.30 8.33 -21.24
C GLU A 17 0.78 8.53 -21.24
N GLU A 18 0.13 8.29 -20.09
CA GLU A 18 -1.33 8.43 -19.94
C GLU A 18 -1.79 9.88 -19.79
N ARG A 19 -0.88 10.79 -19.41
CA ARG A 19 -1.22 12.17 -19.09
C ARG A 19 -0.37 13.17 -19.85
N LYS A 20 -1.02 13.83 -20.83
CA LYS A 20 -0.42 14.90 -21.63
C LYS A 20 0.00 16.14 -20.84
N ASP A 21 -0.58 16.35 -19.66
CA ASP A 21 -0.22 17.46 -18.78
C ASP A 21 0.97 17.14 -17.87
N THR A 22 1.59 15.97 -17.99
CA THR A 22 2.74 15.59 -17.17
C THR A 22 4.04 15.60 -17.97
N ARG A 23 5.14 15.95 -17.29
CA ARG A 23 6.51 15.87 -17.83
C ARG A 23 7.50 15.64 -16.71
N LEU A 24 8.64 15.06 -17.04
CA LEU A 24 9.75 14.82 -16.11
C LEU A 24 10.96 15.64 -16.57
N GLU A 25 11.48 16.48 -15.68
CA GLU A 25 12.69 17.29 -15.87
C GLU A 25 13.66 16.94 -14.73
N ASP A 26 14.69 16.17 -15.04
CA ASP A 26 15.66 15.63 -14.07
C ASP A 26 14.99 14.92 -12.87
N THR A 27 14.93 15.61 -11.72
CA THR A 27 14.35 15.11 -10.47
C THR A 27 12.97 15.69 -10.16
N VAL A 28 12.42 16.51 -11.06
CA VAL A 28 11.14 17.20 -10.90
C VAL A 28 10.10 16.60 -11.83
N PHE A 29 9.06 16.02 -11.23
CA PHE A 29 7.87 15.52 -11.90
C PHE A 29 6.79 16.61 -11.93
N TRP A 30 6.44 17.11 -13.10
CA TRP A 30 5.44 18.15 -13.28
C TRP A 30 4.05 17.56 -13.55
N ILE A 31 3.02 18.12 -12.92
CA ILE A 31 1.61 17.92 -13.27
C ILE A 31 1.00 19.28 -13.59
N SER A 32 0.80 19.54 -14.88
CA SER A 32 0.49 20.85 -15.43
C SER A 32 1.60 21.85 -15.05
N THR A 33 1.28 22.90 -14.28
CA THR A 33 2.23 23.89 -13.76
C THR A 33 2.76 23.56 -12.37
N PHE A 34 2.42 22.39 -11.82
CA PHE A 34 2.74 22.04 -10.44
C PHE A 34 3.95 21.10 -10.35
N PRO A 35 5.05 21.48 -9.68
CA PRO A 35 6.21 20.62 -9.51
C PRO A 35 6.05 19.69 -8.31
N LEU A 36 6.40 18.42 -8.49
CA LEU A 36 6.56 17.42 -7.43
C LEU A 36 7.97 16.82 -7.53
N PRO A 37 8.63 16.48 -6.43
CA PRO A 37 9.83 15.68 -6.51
C PRO A 37 9.50 14.29 -7.07
N VAL A 38 10.27 13.78 -8.03
CA VAL A 38 10.03 12.44 -8.62
C VAL A 38 10.10 11.32 -7.57
N TYR A 39 10.94 11.49 -6.54
CA TYR A 39 11.03 10.53 -5.44
C TYR A 39 9.69 10.40 -4.69
N LEU A 40 8.87 11.45 -4.61
CA LEU A 40 7.56 11.35 -3.98
C LEU A 40 6.60 10.49 -4.80
N VAL A 41 6.67 10.56 -6.13
CA VAL A 41 5.88 9.70 -7.02
C VAL A 41 6.30 8.24 -6.87
N HIS A 42 7.62 8.00 -6.74
CA HIS A 42 8.14 6.68 -6.39
C HIS A 42 7.66 6.21 -5.01
N ASP A 43 7.71 7.07 -3.99
CA ASP A 43 7.30 6.74 -2.63
C ASP A 43 5.82 6.39 -2.57
N ILE A 44 4.95 7.11 -3.29
CA ILE A 44 3.53 6.77 -3.44
C ILE A 44 3.34 5.36 -4.01
N PHE A 45 4.16 4.97 -4.98
CA PHE A 45 4.12 3.61 -5.51
C PHE A 45 4.63 2.58 -4.51
N GLU A 46 5.75 2.83 -3.83
CA GLU A 46 6.33 1.88 -2.87
C GLU A 46 5.40 1.70 -1.65
N HIS A 47 4.78 2.77 -1.17
CA HIS A 47 3.80 2.75 -0.06
C HIS A 47 2.36 2.53 -0.53
N ARG A 48 2.16 1.92 -1.70
CA ARG A 48 0.83 1.68 -2.27
C ARG A 48 -0.08 0.85 -1.37
N GLY A 49 0.44 -0.02 -0.52
CA GLY A 49 -0.36 -0.93 0.31
C GLY A 49 -1.22 -0.20 1.34
N PRO A 50 -0.64 0.59 2.26
CA PRO A 50 -1.42 1.40 3.19
C PRO A 50 -2.44 2.30 2.49
N LEU A 51 -2.06 2.91 1.37
CA LEU A 51 -2.96 3.76 0.58
C LEU A 51 -4.12 2.98 -0.04
N VAL A 52 -3.85 1.83 -0.67
CA VAL A 52 -4.86 0.94 -1.25
C VAL A 52 -5.73 0.32 -0.16
N LYS A 53 -5.17 -0.04 1.01
CA LYS A 53 -5.94 -0.51 2.17
C LYS A 53 -6.93 0.57 2.62
N THR A 54 -6.47 1.80 2.77
CA THR A 54 -7.32 2.94 3.13
C THR A 54 -8.41 3.17 2.08
N PHE A 55 -8.07 3.02 0.80
CA PHE A 55 -9.03 3.14 -0.29
C PHE A 55 -10.11 2.06 -0.22
N LEU A 56 -9.71 0.81 0.01
CA LEU A 56 -10.62 -0.31 0.22
C LEU A 56 -11.48 -0.10 1.46
N ASN A 57 -10.94 0.40 2.57
CA ASN A 57 -11.73 0.71 3.76
C ASN A 57 -12.85 1.71 3.43
N HIS A 58 -12.53 2.78 2.71
CA HIS A 58 -13.51 3.77 2.24
C HIS A 58 -14.55 3.16 1.31
N LEU A 59 -14.12 2.36 0.33
CA LEU A 59 -14.99 1.73 -0.64
C LEU A 59 -15.96 0.73 0.01
N HIS A 60 -15.46 -0.11 0.92
CA HIS A 60 -16.27 -1.10 1.60
C HIS A 60 -17.20 -0.48 2.65
N ALA A 61 -16.76 0.57 3.34
CA ALA A 61 -17.62 1.31 4.28
C ALA A 61 -18.84 1.89 3.56
N VAL A 62 -18.65 2.55 2.42
CA VAL A 62 -19.79 3.11 1.66
C VAL A 62 -20.65 2.02 1.03
N LEU A 63 -20.05 0.91 0.57
CA LEU A 63 -20.79 -0.23 0.02
C LEU A 63 -21.73 -0.85 1.07
N ILE A 64 -21.20 -1.17 2.25
CA ILE A 64 -21.96 -1.77 3.35
C ILE A 64 -23.03 -0.81 3.86
N TYR A 65 -22.67 0.47 4.03
CA TYR A 65 -23.63 1.48 4.50
C TYR A 65 -24.78 1.64 3.50
N ALA A 66 -24.47 1.69 2.20
CA ALA A 66 -25.49 1.76 1.16
C ALA A 66 -26.43 0.55 1.16
N ASP A 67 -25.89 -0.66 1.34
CA ASP A 67 -26.70 -1.87 1.41
C ASP A 67 -27.63 -1.88 2.63
N ALA A 68 -27.11 -1.48 3.79
CA ALA A 68 -27.92 -1.33 5.00
C ALA A 68 -29.03 -0.29 4.82
N LEU A 69 -28.77 0.83 4.16
CA LEU A 69 -29.77 1.87 3.93
C LEU A 69 -30.88 1.44 2.98
N LYS A 70 -30.60 0.62 1.96
CA LYS A 70 -31.64 0.08 1.06
C LYS A 70 -32.74 -0.68 1.82
N GLN A 71 -32.39 -1.30 2.95
CA GLN A 71 -33.32 -2.10 3.75
C GLN A 71 -34.23 -1.22 4.63
N VAL A 72 -33.88 0.06 4.84
CA VAL A 72 -34.46 0.88 5.92
C VAL A 72 -34.91 2.28 5.48
N SER A 73 -34.39 2.84 4.37
CA SER A 73 -34.65 4.22 3.95
C SER A 73 -35.05 4.35 2.49
N SER A 74 -36.08 5.16 2.23
CA SER A 74 -36.52 5.54 0.89
C SER A 74 -35.63 6.60 0.22
N ASP A 75 -34.87 7.38 0.99
CA ASP A 75 -33.97 8.46 0.50
C ASP A 75 -32.49 8.20 0.85
N TRP A 76 -32.06 6.97 0.59
CA TRP A 76 -30.71 6.51 0.92
C TRP A 76 -29.59 7.21 0.11
N ASN A 77 -29.89 7.78 -1.07
CA ASN A 77 -28.91 8.52 -1.88
C ASN A 77 -28.42 9.79 -1.15
N ARG A 78 -29.35 10.53 -0.52
CA ARG A 78 -29.01 11.75 0.22
C ARG A 78 -28.15 11.45 1.45
N GLU A 79 -28.44 10.33 2.12
CA GLU A 79 -27.64 9.84 3.25
C GLU A 79 -26.21 9.50 2.84
N ILE A 80 -25.99 8.91 1.64
CA ILE A 80 -24.65 8.60 1.12
C ILE A 80 -23.91 9.86 0.68
N ASP A 81 -24.58 10.81 0.05
CA ASP A 81 -23.97 12.07 -0.43
C ASP A 81 -23.33 12.87 0.71
N ALA A 82 -23.84 12.73 1.94
CA ALA A 82 -23.30 13.35 3.14
C ALA A 82 -22.02 12.68 3.68
N GLN A 83 -21.61 11.52 3.15
CA GLN A 83 -20.53 10.70 3.68
C GLN A 83 -19.20 10.83 2.90
N PRO A 84 -18.05 10.60 3.54
CA PRO A 84 -17.85 10.41 4.98
C PRO A 84 -18.02 11.72 5.77
N THR A 85 -18.28 11.62 7.08
CA THR A 85 -18.34 12.78 7.98
C THR A 85 -17.89 12.44 9.40
N PRO A 86 -17.10 13.30 10.07
CA PRO A 86 -16.69 13.08 11.47
C PRO A 86 -17.87 13.05 12.45
N ASP A 87 -19.03 13.60 12.08
CA ASP A 87 -20.24 13.59 12.91
C ASP A 87 -20.73 12.17 13.23
N ASN A 88 -20.37 11.20 12.39
CA ASN A 88 -20.68 9.79 12.61
C ASN A 88 -20.07 9.22 13.90
N LYS A 89 -19.06 9.89 14.48
CA LYS A 89 -18.49 9.51 15.78
C LYS A 89 -19.54 9.46 16.90
N SER A 90 -20.55 10.32 16.83
CA SER A 90 -21.67 10.34 17.78
C SER A 90 -22.61 9.13 17.65
N ARG A 91 -22.54 8.41 16.52
CA ARG A 91 -23.40 7.26 16.17
C ARG A 91 -22.58 5.97 16.07
N LYS A 92 -21.54 5.84 16.91
CA LYS A 92 -20.59 4.71 16.85
C LYS A 92 -21.29 3.36 16.86
N ASP A 93 -22.16 3.10 17.83
CA ASP A 93 -22.81 1.79 17.99
C ASP A 93 -23.70 1.44 16.79
N TYR A 94 -24.35 2.43 16.20
CA TYR A 94 -25.16 2.26 14.99
C TYR A 94 -24.30 1.81 13.80
N PHE A 95 -23.17 2.47 13.55
CA PHE A 95 -22.27 2.09 12.45
C PHE A 95 -21.55 0.77 12.72
N PHE A 96 -21.14 0.51 13.96
CA PHE A 96 -20.56 -0.77 14.35
C PHE A 96 -21.52 -1.92 14.05
N GLY A 97 -22.80 -1.79 14.45
CA GLY A 97 -23.82 -2.80 14.14
C GLY A 97 -24.04 -3.01 12.63
N ILE A 98 -24.04 -1.92 11.84
CA ILE A 98 -24.12 -2.00 10.38
C ILE A 98 -22.94 -2.76 9.78
N PHE A 99 -21.71 -2.40 10.18
CA PHE A 99 -20.50 -3.02 9.64
C PHE A 99 -20.37 -4.47 10.09
N GLU A 100 -20.68 -4.80 11.34
CA GLU A 100 -20.70 -6.20 11.82
C GLU A 100 -21.69 -7.06 11.04
N LYS A 101 -22.90 -6.55 10.79
CA LYS A 101 -23.91 -7.26 10.00
C LYS A 101 -23.45 -7.41 8.55
N GLY A 102 -23.00 -6.32 7.92
CA GLY A 102 -22.55 -6.32 6.53
C GLY A 102 -21.34 -7.23 6.30
N LEU A 103 -20.37 -7.21 7.21
CA LEU A 103 -19.20 -8.10 7.17
C LEU A 103 -19.54 -9.57 7.44
N LYS A 104 -20.75 -9.92 7.89
CA LYS A 104 -21.23 -11.31 7.99
C LYS A 104 -22.02 -11.74 6.76
N ASP A 105 -22.54 -10.81 5.97
CA ASP A 105 -23.33 -11.09 4.78
C ASP A 105 -22.49 -11.74 3.67
N PRO A 106 -22.85 -12.95 3.17
CA PRO A 106 -22.09 -13.64 2.13
C PRO A 106 -21.97 -12.87 0.82
N SER A 107 -23.01 -12.12 0.42
CA SER A 107 -23.02 -11.36 -0.84
C SER A 107 -22.06 -10.17 -0.76
N ILE A 108 -22.06 -9.46 0.37
CA ILE A 108 -21.12 -8.36 0.63
C ILE A 108 -19.70 -8.91 0.67
N LYS A 109 -19.44 -10.01 1.40
CA LYS A 109 -18.11 -10.65 1.44
C LYS A 109 -17.60 -11.01 0.06
N GLN A 110 -18.45 -11.55 -0.80
CA GLN A 110 -18.08 -11.91 -2.17
C GLN A 110 -17.66 -10.67 -2.98
N VAL A 111 -18.40 -9.58 -2.87
CA VAL A 111 -18.08 -8.32 -3.56
C VAL A 111 -16.81 -7.70 -3.00
N ILE A 112 -16.64 -7.64 -1.68
CA ILE A 112 -15.41 -7.18 -1.01
C ILE A 112 -14.19 -7.98 -1.51
N GLY A 113 -14.31 -9.31 -1.57
CA GLY A 113 -13.25 -10.18 -2.08
C GLY A 113 -12.93 -9.91 -3.56
N ARG A 114 -13.96 -9.75 -4.40
CA ARG A 114 -13.80 -9.38 -5.82
C ARG A 114 -13.09 -8.04 -5.97
N LEU A 115 -13.54 -7.00 -5.27
CA LEU A 115 -12.96 -5.65 -5.33
C LEU A 115 -11.51 -5.61 -4.82
N SER A 116 -11.23 -6.28 -3.70
CA SER A 116 -9.90 -6.35 -3.12
C SER A 116 -8.92 -7.08 -4.04
N SER A 117 -9.35 -8.20 -4.64
CA SER A 117 -8.51 -8.97 -5.57
C SER A 117 -8.21 -8.24 -6.88
N MET A 118 -9.14 -7.41 -7.40
CA MET A 118 -8.89 -6.53 -8.55
C MET A 118 -7.75 -5.55 -8.28
N LEU A 119 -7.62 -5.12 -7.03
CA LEU A 119 -6.55 -4.24 -6.58
C LEU A 119 -5.34 -5.02 -6.03
N MET A 120 -5.28 -6.33 -6.24
CA MET A 120 -4.24 -7.27 -5.79
C MET A 120 -4.13 -7.49 -4.27
N VAL A 121 -5.10 -7.03 -3.47
CA VAL A 121 -5.09 -7.24 -2.00
C VAL A 121 -5.78 -8.57 -1.70
N TYR A 122 -5.03 -9.65 -1.77
CA TYR A 122 -5.53 -11.00 -1.46
C TYR A 122 -5.67 -11.20 0.05
N GLY A 123 -6.78 -11.80 0.48
CA GLY A 123 -7.04 -12.06 1.90
C GLY A 123 -7.31 -10.80 2.72
N TYR A 124 -7.73 -9.70 2.07
CA TYR A 124 -8.19 -8.50 2.75
C TYR A 124 -9.41 -8.82 3.62
N ASP A 125 -9.28 -8.56 4.92
CA ASP A 125 -10.32 -8.78 5.93
C ASP A 125 -10.45 -7.46 6.74
N PRO A 126 -11.36 -6.55 6.35
CA PRO A 126 -11.47 -5.25 7.00
C PRO A 126 -12.04 -5.43 8.41
N SER A 127 -11.46 -4.74 9.39
CA SER A 127 -12.07 -4.68 10.73
C SER A 127 -13.22 -3.66 10.76
N VAL A 128 -14.18 -3.86 11.66
CA VAL A 128 -15.25 -2.89 11.91
C VAL A 128 -14.69 -1.51 12.29
N ALA A 129 -13.58 -1.48 13.02
CA ALA A 129 -12.89 -0.26 13.39
C ALA A 129 -12.33 0.48 12.16
N ASP A 130 -11.65 -0.23 11.25
CA ASP A 130 -11.12 0.34 10.00
C ASP A 130 -12.24 0.98 9.14
N LEU A 131 -13.39 0.31 9.02
CA LEU A 131 -14.54 0.82 8.26
C LEU A 131 -15.18 2.02 8.95
N PHE A 132 -15.25 2.00 10.28
CA PHE A 132 -15.77 3.11 11.05
C PHE A 132 -14.89 4.35 10.97
N GLU A 133 -13.58 4.19 11.02
CA GLU A 133 -12.65 5.30 10.81
C GLU A 133 -12.81 5.89 9.40
N ALA A 134 -12.95 5.04 8.38
CA ALA A 134 -13.15 5.49 7.01
C ALA A 134 -14.45 6.30 6.82
N ILE A 135 -15.57 5.87 7.41
CA ILE A 135 -16.83 6.62 7.32
C ILE A 135 -16.83 7.90 8.18
N CYS A 136 -15.93 7.98 9.17
CA CYS A 136 -15.73 9.17 10.02
C CYS A 136 -14.70 10.18 9.49
N HIS A 137 -14.12 9.94 8.32
CA HIS A 137 -13.07 10.79 7.77
C HIS A 137 -13.54 12.23 7.49
N SER A 138 -12.69 13.23 7.78
CA SER A 138 -13.01 14.67 7.68
C SER A 138 -12.71 15.31 6.32
N GLY A 139 -12.46 14.51 5.29
CA GLY A 139 -12.15 14.99 3.95
C GLY A 139 -13.35 15.11 3.01
N ARG A 140 -13.05 15.00 1.72
CA ARG A 140 -14.04 15.09 0.64
C ARG A 140 -15.01 13.90 0.67
N LYS A 141 -16.23 14.15 0.19
CA LYS A 141 -17.34 13.18 0.17
C LYS A 141 -17.10 12.04 -0.83
N TYR A 142 -17.74 10.89 -0.62
CA TYR A 142 -17.68 9.72 -1.51
C TYR A 142 -18.15 10.00 -2.94
N LYS A 143 -18.94 11.06 -3.15
CA LYS A 143 -19.24 11.60 -4.47
C LYS A 143 -17.98 11.87 -5.30
N ARG A 144 -16.86 12.23 -4.63
CA ARG A 144 -15.56 12.52 -5.25
C ARG A 144 -14.57 11.36 -5.13
N LEU A 145 -14.99 10.17 -4.70
CA LEU A 145 -14.15 8.97 -4.72
C LEU A 145 -13.90 8.56 -6.18
N TYR A 146 -12.65 8.32 -6.55
CA TYR A 146 -12.33 7.79 -7.87
C TYR A 146 -12.52 6.28 -7.91
N LEU A 147 -13.20 5.76 -8.93
CA LEU A 147 -13.34 4.32 -9.16
C LEU A 147 -12.76 3.98 -10.53
N PRO A 148 -11.69 3.17 -10.60
CA PRO A 148 -11.23 2.59 -11.85
C PRO A 148 -12.35 1.82 -12.55
N LYS A 149 -12.31 1.74 -13.89
CA LYS A 149 -13.40 1.15 -14.67
C LYS A 149 -13.80 -0.27 -14.20
N PRO A 150 -12.87 -1.23 -14.00
CA PRO A 150 -13.26 -2.58 -13.54
C PRO A 150 -13.89 -2.61 -12.14
N VAL A 151 -13.48 -1.70 -11.24
CA VAL A 151 -14.10 -1.53 -9.92
C VAL A 151 -15.52 -0.98 -10.07
N LYS A 152 -15.70 0.01 -10.94
CA LYS A 152 -17.01 0.59 -11.25
C LYS A 152 -17.95 -0.45 -11.87
N ASP A 153 -17.47 -1.27 -12.79
CA ASP A 153 -18.24 -2.35 -13.41
C ASP A 153 -18.66 -3.40 -12.36
N ALA A 154 -17.77 -3.80 -11.45
CA ALA A 154 -18.12 -4.72 -10.36
C ALA A 154 -19.18 -4.15 -9.40
N ILE A 155 -19.14 -2.85 -9.12
CA ILE A 155 -20.17 -2.18 -8.31
C ILE A 155 -21.47 -2.02 -9.10
N GLN A 156 -21.41 -1.77 -10.40
CA GLN A 156 -22.57 -1.70 -11.28
C GLN A 156 -23.33 -3.04 -11.28
N ASP A 157 -22.60 -4.16 -11.34
CA ASP A 157 -23.17 -5.52 -11.28
C ASP A 157 -23.92 -5.78 -9.96
N TYR A 158 -23.39 -5.27 -8.84
CA TYR A 158 -23.92 -5.55 -7.50
C TYR A 158 -24.97 -4.53 -7.04
N ASN A 159 -24.67 -3.24 -7.19
CA ASN A 159 -25.49 -2.13 -6.72
C ASN A 159 -25.39 -0.93 -7.70
N PRO A 160 -26.13 -0.95 -8.82
CA PRO A 160 -26.03 0.07 -9.86
C PRO A 160 -26.43 1.47 -9.39
N GLN A 161 -27.33 1.55 -8.42
CA GLN A 161 -27.81 2.83 -7.90
C GLN A 161 -26.72 3.54 -7.07
N LEU A 162 -25.78 2.80 -6.45
CA LEU A 162 -24.71 3.38 -5.64
C LEU A 162 -23.85 4.36 -6.44
N LEU A 163 -23.64 4.09 -7.72
CA LEU A 163 -22.82 4.91 -8.62
C LEU A 163 -23.45 6.26 -8.95
N LYS A 164 -24.68 6.54 -8.51
CA LYS A 164 -25.29 7.88 -8.60
C LYS A 164 -24.73 8.81 -7.52
N SER A 165 -24.53 8.29 -6.31
CA SER A 165 -24.02 9.04 -5.15
C SER A 165 -22.51 8.89 -4.93
N VAL A 166 -21.90 7.82 -5.45
CA VAL A 166 -20.45 7.57 -5.35
C VAL A 166 -19.80 7.77 -6.71
N SER A 167 -18.63 8.42 -6.72
CA SER A 167 -17.84 8.63 -7.95
C SER A 167 -18.52 9.43 -9.06
N SER A 168 -19.46 10.33 -8.72
CA SER A 168 -20.11 11.24 -9.67
C SER A 168 -19.48 12.64 -9.75
N GLY A 169 -18.41 12.90 -8.99
CA GLY A 169 -17.63 14.15 -9.00
C GLY A 169 -16.21 13.99 -9.55
N ASN A 170 -15.31 14.89 -9.15
CA ASN A 170 -13.96 15.06 -9.72
C ASN A 170 -12.94 13.93 -9.43
N GLY A 171 -13.29 12.91 -8.63
CA GLY A 171 -12.38 11.80 -8.32
C GLY A 171 -11.18 12.20 -7.44
N ASP A 172 -11.25 13.30 -6.70
CA ASP A 172 -10.12 13.87 -5.97
C ASP A 172 -10.23 13.73 -4.44
N MET A 173 -11.04 12.78 -3.97
CA MET A 173 -11.18 12.50 -2.54
C MET A 173 -9.87 12.04 -1.88
N PHE A 174 -9.06 11.27 -2.60
CA PHE A 174 -7.93 10.54 -2.00
C PHE A 174 -6.65 11.36 -1.80
N GLY A 175 -6.65 12.62 -2.20
CA GLY A 175 -5.50 13.50 -2.07
C GLY A 175 -5.16 13.84 -0.63
N GLN A 176 -6.17 13.95 0.23
CA GLN A 176 -5.98 14.17 1.66
C GLN A 176 -5.44 12.91 2.37
N PRO A 177 -6.04 11.71 2.19
CA PRO A 177 -5.44 10.47 2.69
C PRO A 177 -3.98 10.27 2.27
N VAL A 178 -3.63 10.58 1.01
CA VAL A 178 -2.23 10.50 0.55
C VAL A 178 -1.35 11.54 1.23
N ALA A 179 -1.82 12.79 1.35
CA ALA A 179 -1.05 13.84 2.03
C ALA A 179 -0.79 13.48 3.51
N ASP A 180 -1.77 12.87 4.17
CA ASP A 180 -1.67 12.46 5.57
C ASP A 180 -0.66 11.34 5.77
N GLU A 181 -0.67 10.32 4.89
CA GLU A 181 0.29 9.20 4.93
C GLU A 181 1.74 9.68 4.83
N PHE A 182 2.01 10.66 3.97
CA PHE A 182 3.35 11.20 3.74
C PHE A 182 3.68 12.44 4.58
N ASN A 183 2.81 12.85 5.51
CA ASN A 183 2.95 14.09 6.29
C ASN A 183 3.20 15.35 5.43
N ILE A 184 2.52 15.45 4.29
CA ILE A 184 2.63 16.57 3.35
C ILE A 184 1.56 17.62 3.66
N TYR A 185 1.94 18.89 3.55
CA TYR A 185 0.99 19.99 3.70
C TYR A 185 -0.12 19.93 2.63
N ARG A 186 -1.37 19.86 3.10
CA ARG A 186 -2.55 19.55 2.25
C ARG A 186 -2.89 20.65 1.23
N MET A 187 -2.66 21.92 1.54
CA MET A 187 -3.09 23.03 0.67
C MET A 187 -2.24 23.09 -0.60
N GLY A 188 -2.90 23.01 -1.75
CA GLY A 188 -2.26 23.04 -3.08
C GLY A 188 -1.83 21.68 -3.63
N PHE A 189 -1.54 20.70 -2.77
CA PHE A 189 -1.05 19.38 -3.20
C PHE A 189 -2.13 18.32 -3.37
N SER A 190 -3.24 18.42 -2.62
CA SER A 190 -4.28 17.37 -2.57
C SER A 190 -4.76 16.92 -3.94
N ASP A 191 -5.11 17.84 -4.86
CA ASP A 191 -5.66 17.44 -6.17
C ASP A 191 -4.60 16.72 -7.04
N LYS A 192 -3.32 17.09 -6.89
CA LYS A 192 -2.20 16.46 -7.60
C LYS A 192 -1.88 15.08 -7.02
N LEU A 193 -1.90 14.94 -5.70
CA LEU A 193 -1.74 13.65 -5.02
C LEU A 193 -2.88 12.68 -5.37
N SER A 194 -4.13 13.17 -5.40
CA SER A 194 -5.27 12.40 -5.92
C SER A 194 -5.01 11.91 -7.35
N THR A 195 -4.46 12.78 -8.20
CA THR A 195 -4.19 12.45 -9.60
C THR A 195 -3.18 11.30 -9.73
N ILE A 196 -2.07 11.36 -8.98
CA ILE A 196 -1.07 10.29 -8.96
C ILE A 196 -1.66 9.00 -8.38
N PHE A 197 -2.39 9.08 -7.27
CA PHE A 197 -3.00 7.92 -6.64
C PHE A 197 -4.05 7.24 -7.53
N ASN A 198 -4.89 8.01 -8.23
CA ASN A 198 -5.86 7.45 -9.18
C ASN A 198 -5.15 6.68 -10.30
N LYS A 199 -4.03 7.24 -10.79
CA LYS A 199 -3.21 6.55 -11.80
C LYS A 199 -2.49 5.33 -11.25
N LEU A 200 -2.15 5.30 -9.96
CA LEU A 200 -1.63 4.11 -9.29
C LEU A 200 -2.69 2.99 -9.30
N LEU A 201 -3.96 3.31 -9.01
CA LEU A 201 -5.04 2.31 -9.10
C LEU A 201 -5.22 1.79 -10.53
N ASP A 202 -5.22 2.68 -11.53
CA ASP A 202 -5.26 2.29 -12.95
C ASP A 202 -4.08 1.38 -13.32
N PHE A 203 -2.89 1.73 -12.88
CA PHE A 203 -1.66 0.99 -13.18
C PHE A 203 -1.70 -0.42 -12.58
N ILE A 204 -2.11 -0.54 -11.31
CA ILE A 204 -2.30 -1.84 -10.64
C ILE A 204 -3.30 -2.68 -11.43
N ILE A 205 -4.49 -2.15 -11.70
CA ILE A 205 -5.54 -2.91 -12.39
C ILE A 205 -5.12 -3.34 -13.80
N THR A 206 -4.44 -2.46 -14.54
CA THR A 206 -4.08 -2.71 -15.94
C THR A 206 -2.93 -3.70 -16.09
N TYR A 207 -1.93 -3.65 -15.19
CA TYR A 207 -0.68 -4.41 -15.33
C TYR A 207 -0.50 -5.49 -14.26
N SER A 208 -1.52 -5.75 -13.45
CA SER A 208 -1.54 -6.81 -12.42
C SER A 208 -1.52 -8.24 -12.96
N ASN A 209 -1.71 -8.47 -14.27
CA ASN A 209 -1.76 -9.76 -14.98
C ASN A 209 -1.64 -11.00 -14.06
N GLY A 210 -2.75 -11.73 -13.91
CA GLY A 210 -3.04 -12.77 -12.91
C GLY A 210 -2.07 -13.95 -12.72
N ASN A 211 -0.86 -13.91 -13.27
CA ASN A 211 0.26 -14.75 -12.89
C ASN A 211 1.12 -14.14 -11.77
N ASN A 212 0.94 -12.87 -11.43
CA ASN A 212 1.69 -12.22 -10.37
C ASN A 212 0.87 -12.21 -9.06
N THR A 213 0.68 -13.39 -8.48
CA THR A 213 0.16 -13.57 -7.11
C THR A 213 0.99 -12.84 -6.03
N ASN A 214 2.10 -12.20 -6.43
CA ASN A 214 3.07 -11.48 -5.61
C ASN A 214 2.98 -9.94 -5.73
N GLY A 215 2.14 -9.37 -6.61
CA GLY A 215 2.28 -7.94 -7.03
C GLY A 215 1.90 -6.86 -6.02
N LEU A 216 1.22 -7.19 -4.91
CA LEU A 216 0.98 -6.24 -3.81
C LEU A 216 1.74 -6.54 -2.52
N ALA A 217 2.56 -7.58 -2.53
CA ALA A 217 3.32 -8.03 -1.38
C ALA A 217 4.56 -7.16 -1.10
N ASN A 218 4.86 -6.20 -1.98
CA ASN A 218 5.94 -5.22 -1.83
C ASN A 218 5.49 -3.92 -1.13
N ALA A 219 4.28 -3.86 -0.58
CA ALA A 219 3.86 -2.72 0.21
C ALA A 219 3.98 -3.00 1.70
N SER A 220 4.85 -2.25 2.37
CA SER A 220 5.02 -2.28 3.82
C SER A 220 3.68 -2.07 4.55
N ASP A 221 3.50 -2.83 5.63
CA ASP A 221 2.43 -2.74 6.65
C ASP A 221 1.03 -3.30 6.36
N ILE A 222 0.77 -3.93 5.20
CA ILE A 222 -0.39 -4.83 5.12
C ILE A 222 -0.03 -6.13 5.84
N LYS A 223 -0.42 -6.24 7.12
CA LYS A 223 -0.55 -7.54 7.79
C LYS A 223 -1.65 -8.32 7.09
N VAL A 224 -1.28 -9.05 6.04
CA VAL A 224 -2.04 -10.21 5.58
C VAL A 224 -2.08 -11.16 6.77
N ILE A 225 -3.21 -11.22 7.47
CA ILE A 225 -3.42 -12.26 8.49
C ILE A 225 -3.51 -13.57 7.72
N GLN A 226 -2.37 -14.23 7.54
CA GLN A 226 -2.38 -15.65 7.22
C GLN A 226 -3.11 -16.37 8.35
N ARG A 227 -4.32 -16.88 8.06
CA ARG A 227 -5.05 -17.78 8.97
C ARG A 227 -4.35 -19.13 9.19
N ASN A 228 -3.19 -19.34 8.56
CA ASN A 228 -2.25 -20.40 8.89
C ASN A 228 -0.90 -19.75 9.14
N VAL A 229 -0.63 -19.36 10.38
CA VAL A 229 0.75 -19.09 10.82
C VAL A 229 1.51 -20.39 10.62
N PRO A 230 2.47 -20.51 9.68
CA PRO A 230 3.39 -21.62 9.71
C PRO A 230 4.09 -21.52 11.06
N LYS A 231 4.14 -22.64 11.79
CA LYS A 231 4.91 -22.76 13.02
C LYS A 231 6.31 -22.12 12.83
N PRO A 232 6.90 -21.51 13.88
CA PRO A 232 8.19 -20.87 13.79
C PRO A 232 9.30 -21.93 13.70
N ASP A 233 9.39 -22.62 12.58
CA ASP A 233 10.52 -23.44 12.21
C ASP A 233 11.08 -22.89 10.91
N SER A 234 12.34 -22.45 11.01
CA SER A 234 13.23 -22.00 9.95
C SER A 234 13.06 -20.58 9.37
N SER A 235 13.81 -19.65 9.93
CA SER A 235 14.35 -18.51 9.17
C SER A 235 15.42 -19.03 8.20
N PHE A 236 15.14 -19.05 6.89
CA PHE A 236 16.18 -19.26 5.88
C PHE A 236 16.08 -18.15 4.85
N PHE A 237 17.13 -17.33 4.79
CA PHE A 237 17.45 -16.59 3.58
C PHE A 237 17.56 -17.57 2.40
N GLU A 238 17.24 -17.10 1.21
CA GLU A 238 17.32 -17.91 -0.02
C GLU A 238 18.55 -17.48 -0.82
N TYR A 239 19.28 -18.42 -1.41
CA TYR A 239 20.30 -18.08 -2.40
C TYR A 239 19.64 -17.77 -3.75
N GLY A 240 20.03 -16.66 -4.37
CA GLY A 240 19.49 -16.21 -5.65
C GLY A 240 20.45 -15.30 -6.41
N SER A 241 20.02 -14.80 -7.57
CA SER A 241 20.75 -13.79 -8.33
C SER A 241 20.21 -12.40 -8.02
N VAL A 242 21.06 -11.50 -7.56
CA VAL A 242 20.72 -10.09 -7.30
C VAL A 242 21.20 -9.24 -8.48
N SER A 243 20.33 -8.36 -9.00
CA SER A 243 20.52 -7.71 -10.31
C SER A 243 21.63 -6.65 -10.36
N ASP A 244 21.91 -6.01 -9.23
CA ASP A 244 22.94 -4.97 -9.10
C ASP A 244 24.29 -5.52 -8.60
N GLY A 245 24.35 -6.83 -8.33
CA GLY A 245 25.53 -7.48 -7.77
C GLY A 245 25.68 -7.35 -6.25
N SER A 246 24.76 -6.70 -5.54
CA SER A 246 24.79 -6.54 -4.09
C SER A 246 24.84 -7.88 -3.34
N VAL A 247 25.34 -7.87 -2.09
CA VAL A 247 25.42 -9.07 -1.23
C VAL A 247 24.05 -9.69 -1.00
N TRP A 248 23.05 -8.85 -0.78
CA TRP A 248 21.68 -9.27 -0.49
C TRP A 248 20.67 -8.25 -0.98
N GLU A 249 19.45 -8.70 -1.19
CA GLU A 249 18.29 -7.82 -1.37
C GLU A 249 17.11 -8.31 -0.52
N PRO A 250 16.29 -7.39 0.02
CA PRO A 250 15.05 -7.78 0.66
C PRO A 250 14.07 -8.27 -0.41
N ALA A 251 13.48 -9.44 -0.16
CA ALA A 251 12.37 -9.96 -0.93
C ALA A 251 11.18 -10.23 -0.02
N TYR A 252 10.02 -10.46 -0.62
CA TYR A 252 8.84 -10.82 0.14
C TYR A 252 8.20 -12.06 -0.47
N ARG A 253 8.15 -13.14 0.31
CA ARG A 253 7.58 -14.43 -0.10
C ARG A 253 6.67 -14.95 0.99
N LYS A 254 5.53 -15.51 0.60
CA LYS A 254 4.53 -16.14 1.50
C LYS A 254 4.17 -15.27 2.71
N ALA A 255 3.92 -13.98 2.51
CA ALA A 255 3.57 -13.04 3.59
C ALA A 255 4.65 -12.81 4.66
N SER A 256 5.94 -13.01 4.31
CA SER A 256 7.07 -12.73 5.19
C SER A 256 8.22 -12.08 4.41
N THR A 257 8.95 -11.18 5.05
CA THR A 257 10.22 -10.67 4.52
C THR A 257 11.22 -11.81 4.51
N VAL A 258 11.73 -12.11 3.32
CA VAL A 258 12.80 -13.09 3.09
C VAL A 258 14.02 -12.32 2.59
N VAL A 259 15.21 -12.76 2.98
CA VAL A 259 16.45 -12.20 2.46
C VAL A 259 16.89 -13.06 1.28
N ILE A 260 17.11 -12.45 0.12
CA ILE A 260 17.79 -13.12 -1.00
C ILE A 260 19.28 -12.80 -0.87
N LEU A 261 20.10 -13.81 -0.65
CA LEU A 261 21.55 -13.70 -0.70
C LEU A 261 22.03 -13.97 -2.12
N ASN A 262 22.89 -13.08 -2.62
CA ASN A 262 23.45 -13.22 -3.94
C ASN A 262 24.45 -14.38 -3.98
N GLN A 263 24.05 -15.49 -4.61
CA GLN A 263 24.88 -16.69 -4.71
C GLN A 263 26.22 -16.45 -5.42
N LYS A 264 26.30 -15.40 -6.25
CA LYS A 264 27.50 -15.04 -7.02
C LYS A 264 28.41 -14.03 -6.30
N HIS A 265 27.97 -13.49 -5.16
CA HIS A 265 28.77 -12.53 -4.41
C HIS A 265 29.83 -13.27 -3.58
N PRO A 266 31.10 -12.83 -3.52
CA PRO A 266 32.17 -13.51 -2.76
C PRO A 266 31.84 -13.74 -1.27
N PHE A 267 31.09 -12.82 -0.65
CA PHE A 267 30.58 -12.98 0.72
C PHE A 267 29.74 -14.26 0.92
N SER A 268 29.03 -14.72 -0.12
CA SER A 268 28.27 -15.97 -0.07
C SER A 268 29.14 -17.21 -0.02
N ASP A 269 30.42 -17.12 -0.37
CA ASP A 269 31.35 -18.24 -0.23
C ASP A 269 31.86 -18.35 1.21
N LEU A 270 32.03 -17.22 1.91
CA LEU A 270 32.29 -17.17 3.36
C LEU A 270 31.19 -17.87 4.17
N LEU A 271 29.93 -17.71 3.76
CA LEU A 271 28.78 -18.36 4.41
C LEU A 271 28.72 -19.88 4.22
N LYS A 272 29.44 -20.41 3.22
CA LYS A 272 29.52 -21.84 2.91
C LYS A 272 30.80 -22.49 3.44
N ASP A 273 31.74 -21.68 3.92
CA ASP A 273 33.01 -22.14 4.46
C ASP A 273 32.75 -22.86 5.81
N PRO A 274 33.08 -24.16 5.92
CA PRO A 274 32.89 -24.92 7.15
C PRO A 274 33.75 -24.42 8.32
N ASP A 275 34.83 -23.69 8.05
CA ASP A 275 35.74 -23.14 9.07
C ASP A 275 35.32 -21.72 9.54
N ALA A 276 34.33 -21.11 8.87
CA ALA A 276 33.85 -19.78 9.21
C ALA A 276 32.88 -19.80 10.41
N SER A 277 33.23 -19.07 11.47
CA SER A 277 32.32 -18.86 12.61
C SER A 277 31.24 -17.82 12.30
N ALA A 278 30.08 -17.95 12.94
CA ALA A 278 28.99 -16.97 12.79
C ALA A 278 29.42 -15.57 13.27
N GLU A 279 30.23 -15.50 14.33
CA GLU A 279 30.80 -14.27 14.84
C GLU A 279 31.70 -13.58 13.81
N MET A 280 32.53 -14.34 13.10
CA MET A 280 33.39 -13.80 12.04
C MET A 280 32.56 -13.25 10.87
N ILE A 281 31.58 -14.01 10.39
CA ILE A 281 30.68 -13.59 9.31
C ILE A 281 29.93 -12.30 9.68
N VAL A 282 29.41 -12.22 10.89
CA VAL A 282 28.71 -11.02 11.38
C VAL A 282 29.68 -9.85 11.54
N SER A 283 30.88 -10.11 12.06
CA SER A 283 31.91 -9.09 12.21
C SER A 283 32.30 -8.47 10.87
N ASP A 284 32.54 -9.29 9.84
CA ASP A 284 32.92 -8.82 8.51
C ASP A 284 31.81 -7.96 7.89
N LEU A 285 30.55 -8.40 8.00
CA LEU A 285 29.42 -7.62 7.51
C LEU A 285 29.29 -6.28 8.24
N LEU A 286 29.40 -6.28 9.57
CA LEU A 286 29.31 -5.05 10.38
C LEU A 286 30.48 -4.11 10.11
N HIS A 287 31.68 -4.65 9.87
CA HIS A 287 32.84 -3.87 9.50
C HIS A 287 32.62 -3.15 8.17
N SER A 288 32.23 -3.88 7.12
CA SER A 288 31.96 -3.28 5.81
C SER A 288 30.84 -2.23 5.86
N LEU A 289 29.77 -2.48 6.63
CA LEU A 289 28.71 -1.49 6.84
C LEU A 289 29.24 -0.22 7.55
N SER A 290 30.12 -0.39 8.53
CA SER A 290 30.71 0.73 9.27
C SER A 290 31.68 1.54 8.40
N GLU A 291 32.42 0.90 7.51
CA GLU A 291 33.28 1.58 6.52
C GLU A 291 32.44 2.43 5.57
N CYS A 292 31.37 1.86 5.00
CA CYS A 292 30.45 2.61 4.14
C CYS A 292 29.79 3.79 4.88
N GLU A 293 29.43 3.61 6.16
CA GLU A 293 28.86 4.69 6.98
C GLU A 293 29.89 5.80 7.24
N ASN A 294 31.17 5.46 7.47
CA ASN A 294 32.23 6.44 7.68
C ASN A 294 32.58 7.23 6.41
N GLU A 295 32.38 6.65 5.23
CA GLU A 295 32.55 7.32 3.94
C GLU A 295 31.42 8.32 3.63
N ALA A 296 30.33 8.32 4.40
CA ALA A 296 29.21 9.25 4.23
C ALA A 296 29.66 10.72 4.43
N VAL A 297 29.58 11.50 3.36
CA VAL A 297 30.11 12.88 3.35
C VAL A 297 29.08 13.87 3.88
N THR A 298 27.78 13.61 3.68
CA THR A 298 26.72 14.55 4.04
C THR A 298 26.04 14.21 5.37
N ASP A 299 25.58 15.23 6.09
CA ASP A 299 24.79 15.05 7.33
C ASP A 299 23.49 14.28 7.08
N ARG A 300 22.94 14.37 5.87
CA ARG A 300 21.74 13.62 5.46
C ARG A 300 22.04 12.12 5.41
N GLU A 301 23.15 11.72 4.81
CA GLU A 301 23.56 10.32 4.72
C GLU A 301 23.89 9.76 6.11
N LYS A 302 24.61 10.52 6.93
CA LYS A 302 24.89 10.14 8.33
C LYS A 302 23.61 9.90 9.13
N ASN A 303 22.65 10.83 9.06
CA ASN A 303 21.36 10.67 9.73
C ASN A 303 20.56 9.45 9.22
N PHE A 304 20.68 9.11 7.93
CA PHE A 304 20.06 7.93 7.37
C PHE A 304 20.64 6.64 7.98
N TYR A 305 21.97 6.49 7.99
CA TYR A 305 22.63 5.33 8.59
C TYR A 305 22.35 5.20 10.09
N GLU A 306 22.35 6.31 10.82
CA GLU A 306 22.00 6.31 12.24
C GLU A 306 20.56 5.81 12.47
N THR A 307 19.61 6.33 11.70
CA THR A 307 18.21 5.92 11.78
C THR A 307 18.05 4.44 11.44
N MET A 308 18.76 3.95 10.42
CA MET A 308 18.78 2.54 10.04
C MET A 308 19.27 1.67 11.20
N ARG A 309 20.40 2.03 11.83
CA ARG A 309 20.98 1.32 12.98
C ARG A 309 20.02 1.26 14.16
N GLN A 310 19.36 2.38 14.50
CA GLN A 310 18.36 2.43 15.57
C GLN A 310 17.15 1.52 15.27
N ASN A 311 16.67 1.53 14.02
CA ASN A 311 15.53 0.70 13.60
C ASN A 311 15.86 -0.80 13.60
N VAL A 312 17.05 -1.19 13.11
CA VAL A 312 17.53 -2.57 13.18
C VAL A 312 17.65 -3.02 14.64
N SER A 313 18.23 -2.19 15.51
CA SER A 313 18.35 -2.49 16.95
C SER A 313 16.98 -2.73 17.61
N ARG A 314 15.99 -1.87 17.34
CA ARG A 314 14.62 -2.05 17.85
C ARG A 314 13.99 -3.36 17.37
N LYS A 315 14.17 -3.70 16.08
CA LYS A 315 13.66 -4.96 15.52
C LYS A 315 14.30 -6.18 16.19
N LEU A 316 15.63 -6.21 16.34
CA LEU A 316 16.34 -7.31 16.97
C LEU A 316 15.92 -7.52 18.43
N ARG A 317 15.71 -6.44 19.21
CA ARG A 317 15.17 -6.53 20.58
C ARG A 317 13.81 -7.22 20.62
N SER A 318 12.92 -6.92 19.68
CA SER A 318 11.57 -7.51 19.62
C SER A 318 11.56 -9.01 19.30
N VAL A 319 12.62 -9.53 18.68
CA VAL A 319 12.81 -10.95 18.38
C VAL A 319 13.29 -11.70 19.63
N SER A 320 14.18 -11.10 20.42
CA SER A 320 14.72 -11.70 21.65
C SER A 320 13.66 -11.89 22.75
N VAL A 321 12.64 -11.01 22.81
CA VAL A 321 11.55 -11.11 23.81
C VAL A 321 10.59 -12.28 23.54
N ARG A 322 10.61 -12.88 22.34
CA ARG A 322 9.77 -14.05 22.01
C ARG A 322 10.38 -15.40 22.44
N LYS A 323 11.58 -15.39 23.05
CA LYS A 323 12.29 -16.60 23.51
C LYS A 323 12.42 -16.70 25.04
N LEU A 324 11.71 -15.88 25.80
CA LEU A 324 11.54 -15.97 27.27
C LEU A 324 10.05 -16.09 27.60
#